data_AF-A0A0B6XAU0-F1
#
_entry.id   AF-A0A0B6XAU0-F1
#
_cell.length_a   1.000
_cell.length_b   1.000
_cell.length_c   1.000
_cell.angle_alpha   90.00
_cell.angle_beta   90.00
_cell.angle_gamma   90.00
#
_symmetry.space_group_name_H-M   'P 1'
#
loop_
_entity.id
_entity.type
_entity.pdbx_description
1 polymer ?
#
loop_
_entity_poly.entity_id
_entity_poly.type
_entity_poly.pdbx_seq_one_letter_code
_entity_poly.pdbx_strand_id
1 'polypeptide(L)'
;MPIVYVNRKNPDWTYLLDAVAAKGLADAVYAVTVTQEQFDNLTAYQFIIDNGDYICIPKSPEPKQAYNWDGEKWVADKPKLKQWQISEAEYQKQNLMTEARDKIAPLQDAVDLNIATDAEKSALTAWRKYRVLLNRVDCTTAPDVKWPEPPK
;
A
#
# COMPACT_ATOMS: atom_id res chain seq x y z
N MET A 1 31.04 -9.75 5.45
CA MET A 1 30.42 -9.68 4.11
C MET A 1 29.18 -10.54 4.13
N PRO A 2 27.97 -9.98 4.16
CA PRO A 2 26.77 -10.81 4.19
C PRO A 2 26.35 -11.19 2.77
N ILE A 3 26.18 -12.49 2.58
CA ILE A 3 25.63 -13.15 1.40
C ILE A 3 24.14 -13.40 1.70
N VAL A 4 23.25 -13.22 0.73
CA VAL A 4 21.78 -13.34 0.89
C VAL A 4 21.23 -14.34 -0.11
N TYR A 5 20.37 -15.27 0.31
CA TYR A 5 19.52 -16.02 -0.63
C TYR A 5 18.13 -16.40 -0.09
N VAL A 6 17.35 -16.90 -1.05
CA VAL A 6 15.91 -17.12 -1.12
C VAL A 6 15.45 -18.40 -0.39
N ASN A 7 14.38 -18.30 0.39
CA ASN A 7 13.79 -19.40 1.16
C ASN A 7 12.80 -20.22 0.30
N ARG A 8 13.09 -21.53 0.15
CA ARG A 8 12.31 -22.50 -0.64
C ARG A 8 10.90 -22.81 -0.09
N LYS A 9 10.46 -22.21 1.03
CA LYS A 9 9.17 -22.49 1.69
C LYS A 9 8.07 -21.47 1.46
N ASN A 10 8.29 -20.40 0.68
CA ASN A 10 7.24 -19.41 0.41
C ASN A 10 6.72 -19.56 -1.04
N PRO A 11 5.45 -19.98 -1.26
CA PRO A 11 4.96 -20.43 -2.57
C PRO A 11 4.69 -19.31 -3.60
N ASP A 12 4.71 -18.03 -3.21
CA ASP A 12 4.41 -16.89 -4.11
C ASP A 12 5.58 -16.48 -5.06
N TRP A 13 6.66 -17.24 -5.11
CA TRP A 13 7.91 -16.88 -5.82
C TRP A 13 8.11 -17.65 -7.14
N THR A 14 7.08 -18.35 -7.62
CA THR A 14 7.08 -19.13 -8.87
C THR A 14 7.48 -18.31 -10.09
N TYR A 15 7.09 -17.03 -10.15
CA TYR A 15 7.43 -16.13 -11.27
C TYR A 15 8.95 -15.93 -11.44
N LEU A 16 9.72 -16.02 -10.36
CA LEU A 16 11.18 -15.89 -10.40
C LEU A 16 11.86 -17.19 -10.79
N LEU A 17 11.28 -18.33 -10.39
CA LEU A 17 11.77 -19.64 -10.82
C LEU A 17 11.56 -19.82 -12.33
N ASP A 18 10.44 -19.36 -12.87
CA ASP A 18 10.18 -19.39 -14.32
C ASP A 18 11.16 -18.49 -15.09
N ALA A 19 11.46 -17.29 -14.57
CA ALA A 19 12.43 -16.38 -15.17
C ALA A 19 13.88 -16.92 -15.14
N VAL A 20 14.26 -17.63 -14.06
CA VAL A 20 15.57 -18.28 -13.91
C VAL A 20 15.67 -19.54 -14.78
N ALA A 21 14.59 -20.32 -14.86
CA ALA A 21 14.51 -21.51 -15.70
C ALA A 21 14.55 -21.17 -17.20
N ALA A 22 13.89 -20.08 -17.63
CA ALA A 22 13.94 -19.58 -19.00
C ALA A 22 15.36 -19.18 -19.45
N LYS A 23 16.27 -18.90 -18.50
CA LYS A 23 17.69 -18.60 -18.76
C LYS A 23 18.61 -19.82 -18.59
N GLY A 24 18.08 -20.99 -18.23
CA GLY A 24 18.87 -22.22 -18.07
C GLY A 24 19.74 -22.29 -16.81
N LEU A 25 19.48 -21.44 -15.81
CA LEU A 25 20.33 -21.24 -14.62
C LEU A 25 19.82 -21.95 -13.36
N ALA A 26 19.00 -23.00 -13.52
CA ALA A 26 18.29 -23.65 -12.41
C ALA A 26 19.22 -24.28 -11.35
N ASP A 27 20.44 -24.67 -11.73
CA ASP A 27 21.39 -25.38 -10.87
C ASP A 27 22.33 -24.46 -10.06
N ALA A 28 22.29 -23.13 -10.26
CA ALA A 28 23.24 -22.17 -9.70
C ALA A 28 22.74 -21.39 -8.46
N VAL A 29 21.67 -21.83 -7.81
CA VAL A 29 21.03 -21.12 -6.69
C VAL A 29 21.45 -21.71 -5.33
N TYR A 30 22.22 -20.97 -4.51
CA TYR A 30 22.77 -21.46 -3.22
C TYR A 30 22.18 -20.77 -1.98
N ALA A 31 21.28 -21.34 -1.17
CA ALA A 31 20.70 -20.56 -0.03
C ALA A 31 21.70 -20.05 1.08
N VAL A 32 21.55 -18.82 1.61
CA VAL A 32 22.18 -18.24 2.82
C VAL A 32 21.12 -17.45 3.59
N THR A 33 21.10 -17.66 4.91
CA THR A 33 20.12 -17.11 5.87
C THR A 33 20.58 -15.76 6.42
N VAL A 34 19.70 -14.76 6.48
CA VAL A 34 19.91 -13.46 7.15
C VAL A 34 18.80 -13.18 8.18
N THR A 35 19.05 -12.28 9.14
CA THR A 35 18.02 -11.88 10.13
C THR A 35 17.02 -10.88 9.55
N GLN A 36 15.84 -10.73 10.17
CA GLN A 36 14.78 -9.79 9.75
C GLN A 36 15.27 -8.33 9.73
N GLU A 37 16.01 -7.91 10.76
CA GLU A 37 16.60 -6.57 10.83
C GLU A 37 17.66 -6.33 9.75
N GLN A 38 18.45 -7.35 9.40
CA GLN A 38 19.39 -7.26 8.29
C GLN A 38 18.64 -7.11 6.98
N PHE A 39 17.59 -7.92 6.75
CA PHE A 39 16.70 -7.86 5.60
C PHE A 39 16.02 -6.49 5.43
N ASP A 40 15.54 -5.88 6.51
CA ASP A 40 14.85 -4.59 6.48
C ASP A 40 15.80 -3.42 6.16
N ASN A 41 17.09 -3.57 6.48
CA ASN A 41 18.16 -2.61 6.20
C ASN A 41 18.87 -2.82 4.86
N LEU A 42 18.46 -3.84 4.09
CA LEU A 42 18.99 -4.10 2.77
C LEU A 42 18.46 -3.07 1.75
N THR A 43 19.36 -2.40 1.04
CA THR A 43 19.01 -1.41 0.00
C THR A 43 18.73 -2.03 -1.37
N ALA A 44 19.17 -3.27 -1.64
CA ALA A 44 19.00 -3.94 -2.94
C ALA A 44 19.27 -5.45 -2.88
N TYR A 45 18.28 -6.35 -2.92
CA TYR A 45 18.58 -7.78 -3.12
C TYR A 45 17.56 -8.58 -3.94
N GLN A 46 18.03 -8.98 -5.12
CA GLN A 46 18.16 -10.38 -5.54
C GLN A 46 19.49 -10.51 -6.30
N PHE A 47 20.20 -11.61 -6.12
CA PHE A 47 21.37 -11.96 -6.94
C PHE A 47 21.02 -13.16 -7.84
N ILE A 48 21.10 -12.97 -9.16
CA ILE A 48 21.14 -14.07 -10.13
C ILE A 48 22.61 -14.21 -10.54
N ILE A 49 23.17 -15.41 -10.45
CA ILE A 49 24.49 -15.73 -10.98
C ILE A 49 24.30 -16.06 -12.46
N ASP A 50 24.88 -15.25 -13.36
CA ASP A 50 25.01 -15.58 -14.78
C ASP A 50 26.52 -15.66 -15.10
N ASN A 51 27.00 -16.83 -15.52
CA ASN A 51 28.40 -17.06 -15.91
C ASN A 51 29.50 -16.63 -14.90
N GLY A 52 29.18 -16.50 -13.61
CA GLY A 52 30.12 -16.09 -12.56
C GLY A 52 30.02 -14.63 -12.12
N ASP A 53 29.10 -13.84 -12.72
CA ASP A 53 28.82 -12.46 -12.34
C ASP A 53 27.55 -12.34 -11.47
N TYR A 54 27.49 -11.27 -10.65
CA TYR A 54 26.37 -10.98 -9.75
C TYR A 54 25.48 -9.85 -10.31
N ILE A 55 24.18 -10.09 -10.43
CA ILE A 55 23.19 -9.05 -10.79
C ILE A 55 22.51 -8.55 -9.51
N CYS A 56 22.63 -7.27 -9.15
CA CYS A 56 21.93 -6.68 -8.00
C CYS A 56 20.55 -6.13 -8.41
N ILE A 57 19.46 -6.70 -7.90
CA ILE A 57 18.11 -6.10 -8.06
C ILE A 57 17.84 -5.10 -6.91
N PRO A 58 17.60 -3.80 -7.20
CA PRO A 58 17.24 -2.79 -6.21
C PRO A 58 15.88 -3.08 -5.57
N LYS A 59 15.63 -2.53 -4.38
CA LYS A 59 14.32 -2.66 -3.70
C LYS A 59 13.18 -2.17 -4.61
N SER A 60 12.12 -2.98 -4.73
CA SER A 60 10.92 -2.60 -5.48
C SER A 60 10.29 -1.32 -4.91
N PRO A 61 9.83 -0.39 -5.77
CA PRO A 61 8.94 0.67 -5.34
C PRO A 61 7.64 0.10 -4.75
N GLU A 62 7.00 0.88 -3.88
CA GLU A 62 5.66 0.56 -3.39
C GLU A 62 4.59 1.17 -4.33
N PRO A 63 3.47 0.47 -4.53
CA PRO A 63 3.16 -0.89 -4.06
C PRO A 63 3.87 -1.95 -4.91
N LYS A 64 4.52 -2.94 -4.26
CA LYS A 64 5.34 -3.97 -4.96
C LYS A 64 4.64 -4.63 -6.16
N GLN A 65 3.37 -4.96 -6.01
CA GLN A 65 2.55 -5.63 -7.03
C GLN A 65 2.30 -4.80 -8.31
N ALA A 66 2.61 -3.49 -8.29
CA ALA A 66 2.46 -2.61 -9.44
C ALA A 66 3.76 -2.40 -10.22
N TYR A 67 4.85 -3.07 -9.88
CA TYR A 67 6.13 -2.93 -10.56
C TYR A 67 6.68 -4.30 -10.96
N ASN A 68 7.18 -4.39 -12.18
CA ASN A 68 7.87 -5.56 -12.70
C ASN A 68 9.33 -5.20 -12.99
N TRP A 69 10.26 -6.11 -12.71
CA TRP A 69 11.67 -5.93 -13.08
C TRP A 69 11.88 -6.26 -14.56
N ASP A 70 12.47 -5.36 -15.34
CA ASP A 70 12.75 -5.58 -16.77
C ASP A 70 14.15 -6.18 -17.06
N GLY A 71 14.96 -6.39 -16.02
CA GLY A 71 16.36 -6.80 -16.12
C GLY A 71 17.34 -5.71 -15.70
N GLU A 72 16.94 -4.43 -15.79
CA GLU A 72 17.79 -3.26 -15.49
C GLU A 72 17.14 -2.30 -14.50
N LYS A 73 15.80 -2.17 -14.52
CA LYS A 73 15.04 -1.26 -13.66
C LYS A 73 13.63 -1.78 -13.37
N TRP A 74 13.01 -1.16 -12.37
CA TRP A 74 11.59 -1.37 -12.08
C TRP A 74 10.71 -0.61 -13.06
N VAL A 75 9.82 -1.33 -13.74
CA VAL A 75 8.85 -0.78 -14.68
C VAL A 75 7.46 -0.86 -14.06
N ALA A 76 6.79 0.28 -13.96
CA ALA A 76 5.44 0.36 -13.44
C ALA A 76 4.43 -0.27 -14.40
N ASP A 77 3.66 -1.23 -13.90
CA ASP A 77 2.40 -1.67 -14.47
C ASP A 77 1.34 -0.60 -14.15
N LYS A 78 1.16 0.34 -15.09
CA LYS A 78 0.28 1.51 -14.92
C LYS A 78 -1.15 1.13 -14.49
N PRO A 79 -1.81 0.11 -15.10
CA PRO A 79 -3.10 -0.38 -14.61
C PRO A 79 -3.08 -0.81 -13.14
N LYS A 80 -2.12 -1.64 -12.72
CA LYS A 80 -2.03 -2.11 -11.33
C LYS A 80 -1.72 -0.98 -10.35
N LEU A 81 -0.83 -0.06 -10.73
CA LEU A 81 -0.50 1.11 -9.92
C LEU A 81 -1.74 1.98 -9.71
N LYS A 82 -2.48 2.26 -10.79
CA LYS A 82 -3.70 3.05 -10.73
C LYS A 82 -4.76 2.37 -9.86
N GLN A 83 -4.98 1.07 -10.04
CA GLN A 83 -5.95 0.32 -9.25
C GLN A 83 -5.62 0.35 -7.76
N TRP A 84 -4.34 0.17 -7.41
CA TRP A 84 -3.90 0.27 -6.02
C TRP A 84 -4.12 1.66 -5.44
N GLN A 85 -3.79 2.73 -6.18
CA GLN A 85 -4.03 4.11 -5.74
C GLN A 85 -5.51 4.39 -5.47
N ILE A 86 -6.41 3.85 -6.32
CA ILE A 86 -7.86 3.96 -6.11
C ILE A 86 -8.28 3.21 -4.85
N SER A 87 -7.80 1.97 -4.67
CA SER A 87 -8.11 1.18 -3.47
C SER A 87 -7.63 1.85 -2.19
N GLU A 88 -6.45 2.48 -2.21
CA GLU A 88 -5.92 3.18 -1.04
C GLU A 88 -6.74 4.45 -0.73
N ALA A 89 -7.15 5.19 -1.76
CA ALA A 89 -8.07 6.31 -1.59
C ALA A 89 -9.44 5.85 -1.06
N GLU A 90 -9.98 4.73 -1.53
CA GLU A 90 -11.22 4.16 -1.00
C GLU A 90 -11.08 3.75 0.48
N TYR A 91 -9.97 3.13 0.85
CA TYR A 91 -9.67 2.80 2.23
C TYR A 91 -9.62 4.05 3.12
N GLN A 92 -8.90 5.09 2.67
CA GLN A 92 -8.86 6.38 3.36
C GLN A 92 -10.25 7.01 3.51
N LYS A 93 -11.09 6.96 2.47
CA LYS A 93 -12.49 7.42 2.52
C LYS A 93 -13.28 6.69 3.60
N GLN A 94 -13.15 5.37 3.70
CA GLN A 94 -13.85 4.58 4.73
C GLN A 94 -13.38 4.96 6.15
N ASN A 95 -12.08 5.19 6.35
CA ASN A 95 -11.56 5.63 7.64
C ASN A 95 -12.13 7.01 8.04
N LEU A 96 -12.12 7.97 7.12
CA LEU A 96 -12.68 9.31 7.36
C LEU A 96 -14.20 9.28 7.59
N MET A 97 -14.92 8.38 6.89
CA MET A 97 -16.35 8.16 7.11
C MET A 97 -16.63 7.57 8.50
N THR A 98 -15.76 6.69 8.97
CA THR A 98 -15.84 6.09 10.32
C THR A 98 -15.59 7.15 11.38
N GLU A 99 -14.53 7.96 11.24
CA GLU A 99 -14.26 9.07 12.15
C GLU A 99 -15.45 10.05 12.22
N ALA A 100 -16.00 10.44 11.07
CA ALA A 100 -17.17 11.31 11.04
C ALA A 100 -18.38 10.67 11.73
N ARG A 101 -18.58 9.35 11.59
CA ARG A 101 -19.64 8.62 12.29
C ARG A 101 -19.45 8.67 13.82
N ASP A 102 -18.22 8.46 14.28
CA ASP A 102 -17.89 8.44 15.71
C ASP A 102 -18.06 9.83 16.35
N LYS A 103 -17.84 10.91 15.60
CA LYS A 103 -18.15 12.28 16.04
C LYS A 103 -19.65 12.59 16.02
N ILE A 104 -20.38 12.08 15.02
CA ILE A 104 -21.82 12.31 14.89
C ILE A 104 -22.62 11.61 15.99
N ALA A 105 -22.24 10.39 16.40
CA ALA A 105 -22.99 9.59 17.36
C ALA A 105 -23.33 10.34 18.68
N PRO A 106 -22.36 10.85 19.45
CA PRO A 106 -22.66 11.55 20.71
C PRO A 106 -23.44 12.86 20.50
N LEU A 107 -23.17 13.58 19.40
CA LEU A 107 -23.89 14.81 19.06
C LEU A 107 -25.35 14.52 18.72
N GLN A 108 -25.60 13.38 18.07
CA GLN A 108 -26.95 12.92 17.77
C GLN A 108 -27.69 12.53 19.04
N ASP A 109 -27.04 11.78 19.94
CA ASP A 109 -27.63 11.38 21.22
C ASP A 109 -28.05 12.61 22.04
N ALA A 110 -27.21 13.66 22.10
CA ALA A 110 -27.55 14.91 22.78
C ALA A 110 -28.78 15.60 22.17
N VAL A 111 -28.93 15.56 20.84
CA VAL A 111 -30.11 16.11 20.14
C VAL A 111 -31.35 15.27 20.42
N ASP A 112 -31.24 13.95 20.34
CA ASP A 112 -32.35 13.02 20.55
C ASP A 112 -32.86 13.07 21.99
N LEU A 113 -31.96 13.29 22.95
CA LEU A 113 -32.28 13.52 24.37
C LEU A 113 -32.77 14.94 24.68
N ASN A 114 -32.81 15.84 23.68
CA ASN A 114 -33.14 17.26 23.84
C ASN A 114 -32.25 18.02 24.84
N ILE A 115 -31.01 17.57 25.05
CA ILE A 115 -30.02 18.21 25.93
C ILE A 115 -28.89 18.90 25.16
N ALA A 116 -28.90 18.85 23.82
CA ALA A 116 -27.87 19.45 22.98
C ALA A 116 -27.83 20.98 23.09
N THR A 117 -26.63 21.48 23.32
CA THR A 117 -26.27 22.89 23.19
C THR A 117 -26.32 23.36 21.73
N ASP A 118 -26.42 24.67 21.50
CA ASP A 118 -26.40 25.23 20.15
C ASP A 118 -25.07 24.98 19.41
N ALA A 119 -23.97 24.87 20.17
CA ALA A 119 -22.67 24.48 19.66
C ALA A 119 -22.68 23.02 19.14
N GLU A 120 -23.25 22.09 19.89
CA GLU A 120 -23.37 20.68 19.48
C GLU A 120 -24.28 20.51 18.25
N LYS A 121 -25.40 21.26 18.18
CA LYS A 121 -26.27 21.27 16.99
C LYS A 121 -25.56 21.79 15.74
N SER A 122 -24.74 22.82 15.91
CA SER A 122 -23.92 23.39 14.82
C SER A 122 -22.84 22.40 14.38
N ALA A 123 -22.14 21.78 15.34
CA ALA A 123 -21.15 20.74 15.08
C ALA A 123 -21.77 19.53 14.37
N LEU A 124 -22.94 19.06 14.81
CA LEU A 124 -23.67 17.94 14.21
C LEU A 124 -23.97 18.21 12.73
N THR A 125 -24.41 19.43 12.43
CA THR A 125 -24.70 19.86 11.06
C THR A 125 -23.43 19.89 10.21
N ALA A 126 -22.33 20.42 10.75
CA ALA A 126 -21.03 20.47 10.08
C ALA A 126 -20.48 19.07 9.79
N TRP A 127 -20.48 18.17 10.78
CA TRP A 127 -20.04 16.78 10.64
C TRP A 127 -20.89 15.98 9.65
N ARG A 128 -22.23 16.17 9.66
CA ARG A 128 -23.11 15.56 8.66
C ARG A 128 -22.83 16.06 7.25
N LYS A 129 -22.60 17.37 7.08
CA LYS A 129 -22.20 17.95 5.79
C LYS A 129 -20.86 17.38 5.32
N TYR A 130 -19.87 17.30 6.21
CA TYR A 130 -18.57 16.69 5.95
C TYR A 130 -18.70 15.23 5.50
N ARG A 131 -19.47 14.41 6.21
CA ARG A 131 -19.73 13.01 5.82
C ARG A 131 -20.35 12.89 4.42
N VAL A 132 -21.27 13.77 4.07
CA VAL A 132 -21.88 13.79 2.72
C VAL A 132 -20.86 14.22 1.66
N LEU A 133 -20.00 15.20 1.97
CA LEU A 133 -18.91 15.61 1.06
C LEU A 133 -17.91 14.48 0.86
N LEU A 134 -17.49 13.79 1.92
CA LEU A 134 -16.64 12.60 1.84
C LEU A 134 -17.25 11.53 0.94
N ASN A 135 -18.56 11.26 1.08
CA ASN A 135 -19.23 10.26 0.25
C ASN A 135 -19.20 10.60 -1.25
N ARG A 136 -19.14 11.89 -1.61
CA ARG A 136 -19.05 12.38 -2.99
C ARG A 136 -17.63 12.45 -3.54
N VAL A 137 -16.61 12.22 -2.72
CA VAL A 137 -15.22 12.18 -3.19
C VAL A 137 -15.07 11.05 -4.19
N ASP A 138 -14.51 11.40 -5.35
CA ASP A 138 -14.19 10.49 -6.45
C ASP A 138 -12.76 9.95 -6.28
N CYS A 139 -12.65 8.71 -5.80
CA CYS A 139 -11.38 8.03 -5.58
C CYS A 139 -10.67 7.66 -6.91
N THR A 140 -11.35 7.71 -8.05
CA THR A 140 -10.72 7.42 -9.36
C THR A 140 -9.70 8.48 -9.76
N THR A 141 -9.73 9.66 -9.13
CA THR A 141 -8.78 10.75 -9.32
C THR A 141 -7.43 10.54 -8.62
N ALA A 142 -7.26 9.44 -7.87
CA ALA A 142 -6.02 9.13 -7.16
C ALA A 142 -4.78 9.15 -8.10
N PRO A 143 -3.63 9.66 -7.64
CA PRO A 143 -3.33 10.08 -6.26
C PRO A 143 -3.82 11.48 -5.89
N ASP A 144 -4.31 12.28 -6.84
CA ASP A 144 -4.66 13.70 -6.65
C ASP A 144 -6.07 13.94 -6.06
N VAL A 145 -6.51 13.03 -5.18
CA VAL A 145 -7.83 13.11 -4.56
C VAL A 145 -7.93 14.34 -3.67
N LYS A 146 -8.97 15.16 -3.90
CA LYS A 146 -9.27 16.33 -3.07
C LYS A 146 -10.16 15.94 -1.90
N TRP A 147 -9.55 15.83 -0.72
CA TRP A 147 -10.28 15.54 0.51
C TRP A 147 -10.93 16.81 1.09
N PRO A 148 -12.21 16.75 1.52
CA PRO A 148 -12.80 17.84 2.30
C PRO A 148 -12.07 17.99 3.64
N GLU A 149 -12.09 19.19 4.20
CA GLU A 149 -11.50 19.43 5.52
C GLU A 149 -12.49 19.03 6.63
N PRO A 150 -12.02 18.36 7.70
CA PRO A 150 -12.85 18.03 8.84
C PRO A 150 -13.29 19.31 9.57
N PRO A 151 -14.53 19.36 10.08
CA PRO A 151 -14.99 20.50 10.88
C PRO A 151 -14.31 20.51 12.26
N LYS A 152 -14.27 21.71 12.87
CA LYS A 152 -13.70 21.93 14.21
C LYS A 152 -14.66 21.52 15.32
#